data_AF-A0A0N1BCW3-F1
#
_entry.id   AF-A0A0N1BCW3-F1
#
_cell.length_a   1.000
_cell.length_b   1.000
_cell.length_c   1.000
_cell.angle_alpha   90.00
_cell.angle_beta   90.00
_cell.angle_gamma   90.00
#
_symmetry.space_group_name_H-M   'P 1'
#
loop_
_entity.id
_entity.type
_entity.pdbx_description
1 polymer ?
#
loop_
_entity_poly.entity_id
_entity_poly.type
_entity_poly.pdbx_seq_one_letter_code
_entity_poly.pdbx_strand_id
1 'polypeptide(L)'
;MSISNRKPGTTKEAPAEPLKRAISSTMKAIARKPEMEIVFAADKPSLVGDRARLPEPPRKLTAQDIAILRGHSDSMALRLACHDASVHRRAAPEGDAARAVFDAVEQARVECVGSRRMAGMAGNITAMLEDRYHRGGRYEEITDRADAPLEDALALMVRERLTGLKPPKAAEKLVDLWREQIEAKAGADLDRLGKAVEDQRAFARTVRDMLASLDMAEQTSQGEDSDEDEDNKDQSSEEQQQQDGEAEQESAGERSEVEVSDDATEELQEGASEASDAPSGDWDDEDENSEADEAGEAPRPREGKPNDRPQTDYKPYTQKFDEIVTAEDLCDAEELTRLRAYLDKQLAHLQGVVARLANRLQRRLMAQQNRSWQFDLEEGALDPARLPRIIIDPYQPLSFRQESDVNFRDTVVTLLIDNSGSMRGRPITVAATCADILARTLERCGVKVELLGFTTRAWKGGLSRESWLQSGKPANPGRLNDLRHIIYKAADAPWRRARKNLGLMMREGLLKENIDGEALDWAHKRILARPEQRKILMVISDGAPVDDSTLSVNAGNYLERHLRHIIAEIETRSPVELIAIGIGHDVTRYYRRAVTIVDAEELGGVMTEKLAELFEEDAGLNAKPSRGARRRQ
;
A
#
# COMPACT_ATOMS: atom_id res chain seq x y z
N MET A 1 -16.00 -59.67 -12.47
CA MET A 1 -16.80 -58.42 -12.41
C MET A 1 -16.59 -57.81 -11.03
N SER A 2 -15.76 -56.76 -10.91
CA SER A 2 -15.64 -56.04 -9.63
C SER A 2 -16.69 -54.94 -9.60
N ILE A 3 -17.48 -54.92 -8.52
CA ILE A 3 -18.59 -54.00 -8.35
C ILE A 3 -18.00 -52.70 -7.79
N SER A 4 -17.99 -51.66 -8.62
CA SER A 4 -17.54 -50.31 -8.23
C SER A 4 -18.61 -49.63 -7.38
N ASN A 5 -18.28 -49.34 -6.12
CA ASN A 5 -19.10 -48.58 -5.18
C ASN A 5 -19.15 -47.08 -5.54
N ARG A 6 -19.63 -46.72 -6.73
CA ARG A 6 -19.87 -45.31 -7.10
C ARG A 6 -21.36 -45.00 -7.10
N LYS A 7 -21.76 -44.03 -6.27
CA LYS A 7 -23.07 -43.37 -6.36
C LYS A 7 -23.20 -42.65 -7.71
N PRO A 8 -24.31 -42.82 -8.45
CA PRO A 8 -24.52 -42.11 -9.71
C PRO A 8 -24.78 -40.62 -9.44
N GLY A 9 -23.97 -39.73 -10.02
CA GLY A 9 -24.19 -38.27 -9.96
C GLY A 9 -22.96 -37.39 -9.68
N THR A 10 -21.78 -37.94 -9.37
CA THR A 10 -20.58 -37.12 -9.16
C THR A 10 -19.92 -36.76 -10.50
N THR A 11 -19.87 -35.48 -10.83
CA THR A 11 -19.04 -34.93 -11.91
C THR A 11 -17.60 -35.43 -11.76
N LYS A 12 -17.00 -35.87 -12.86
CA LYS A 12 -15.62 -36.39 -12.90
C LYS A 12 -14.69 -35.24 -12.48
N GLU A 13 -14.09 -35.31 -11.29
CA GLU A 13 -13.12 -34.29 -10.81
C GLU A 13 -12.03 -34.08 -11.88
N ALA A 14 -11.60 -32.83 -12.08
CA ALA A 14 -10.55 -32.53 -13.04
C ALA A 14 -9.27 -33.31 -12.67
N PRO A 15 -8.48 -33.80 -13.64
CA PRO A 15 -7.34 -34.69 -13.37
C PRO A 15 -6.30 -34.13 -12.38
N ALA A 16 -6.21 -32.80 -12.26
CA ALA A 16 -5.26 -32.12 -11.38
C ALA A 16 -5.77 -31.88 -9.95
N GLU A 17 -7.07 -32.01 -9.67
CA GLU A 17 -7.64 -31.74 -8.34
C GLU A 17 -7.10 -32.66 -7.24
N PRO A 18 -6.94 -33.99 -7.45
CA PRO A 18 -6.32 -34.86 -6.47
C PRO A 18 -4.88 -34.47 -6.14
N LEU A 19 -4.12 -34.01 -7.16
CA LEU A 19 -2.74 -33.55 -6.99
C LEU A 19 -2.70 -32.27 -6.16
N LYS A 20 -3.52 -31.26 -6.49
CA LYS A 20 -3.61 -30.01 -5.73
C LYS A 20 -3.94 -30.26 -4.26
N ARG A 21 -4.91 -31.15 -3.98
CA ARG A 21 -5.30 -31.52 -2.61
C ARG A 21 -4.18 -32.22 -1.85
N ALA A 22 -3.45 -33.13 -2.51
CA ALA A 22 -2.30 -33.81 -1.92
C ALA A 22 -1.16 -32.83 -1.61
N ILE A 23 -0.83 -31.95 -2.55
CA ILE A 23 0.22 -30.93 -2.36
C ILE A 23 -0.15 -30.00 -1.21
N SER A 24 -1.38 -29.52 -1.20
CA SER A 24 -1.87 -28.61 -0.16
C SER A 24 -1.77 -29.22 1.24
N SER A 25 -2.17 -30.49 1.37
CA SER A 25 -2.14 -31.20 2.66
C SER A 25 -0.71 -31.44 3.14
N THR A 26 0.20 -31.82 2.23
CA THR A 26 1.62 -32.01 2.59
C THR A 26 2.28 -30.69 2.97
N MET A 27 1.99 -29.60 2.24
CA MET A 27 2.58 -28.29 2.51
C MET A 27 2.19 -27.79 3.92
N LYS A 28 0.90 -27.90 4.26
CA LYS A 28 0.39 -27.58 5.62
C LYS A 28 1.07 -28.40 6.71
N ALA A 29 1.31 -29.69 6.44
CA ALA A 29 1.95 -30.59 7.39
C ALA A 29 3.43 -30.23 7.62
N ILE A 30 4.19 -29.98 6.55
CA ILE A 30 5.61 -29.59 6.64
C ILE A 30 5.75 -28.21 7.32
N ALA A 31 4.92 -27.24 6.93
CA ALA A 31 4.92 -25.89 7.49
C ALA A 31 4.41 -25.80 8.94
N ARG A 32 3.82 -26.89 9.48
CA ARG A 32 3.15 -26.94 10.79
C ARG A 32 2.04 -25.89 10.94
N LYS A 33 1.37 -25.53 9.84
CA LYS A 33 0.30 -24.51 9.80
C LYS A 33 -0.98 -25.10 9.15
N PRO A 34 -1.96 -25.56 9.94
CA PRO A 34 -3.17 -26.20 9.40
C PRO A 34 -4.07 -25.21 8.65
N GLU A 35 -4.15 -23.97 9.13
CA GLU A 35 -5.00 -22.90 8.57
C GLU A 35 -4.38 -22.17 7.38
N MET A 36 -3.20 -22.60 6.91
CA MET A 36 -2.50 -21.96 5.79
C MET A 36 -3.35 -22.00 4.50
N GLU A 37 -3.44 -20.87 3.81
CA GLU A 37 -4.16 -20.77 2.54
C GLU A 37 -3.22 -21.10 1.38
N ILE A 38 -3.65 -22.00 0.49
CA ILE A 38 -2.87 -22.43 -0.67
C ILE A 38 -3.68 -22.18 -1.92
N VAL A 39 -3.18 -21.30 -2.78
CA VAL A 39 -3.83 -20.89 -4.03
C VAL A 39 -2.99 -21.34 -5.21
N PHE A 40 -3.62 -21.97 -6.19
CA PHE A 40 -2.98 -22.32 -7.46
C PHE A 40 -3.33 -21.24 -8.51
N ALA A 41 -2.32 -20.60 -9.11
CA ALA A 41 -2.48 -19.50 -10.06
C ALA A 41 -1.44 -19.58 -11.18
N ALA A 42 -1.65 -18.90 -12.31
CA ALA A 42 -0.71 -18.90 -13.43
C ALA A 42 0.53 -17.99 -13.21
N ASP A 43 0.53 -17.20 -12.14
CA ASP A 43 1.59 -16.23 -11.81
C ASP A 43 2.82 -16.90 -11.18
N LYS A 44 3.88 -16.10 -10.96
CA LYS A 44 5.10 -16.53 -10.27
C LYS A 44 4.79 -17.08 -8.86
N PRO A 45 5.45 -18.17 -8.43
CA PRO A 45 5.31 -18.71 -7.09
C PRO A 45 5.69 -17.66 -6.04
N SER A 46 4.84 -17.46 -5.03
CA SER A 46 5.08 -16.49 -3.96
C SER A 46 4.55 -16.97 -2.61
N LEU A 47 5.20 -16.53 -1.54
CA LEU A 47 4.82 -16.81 -0.16
C LEU A 47 4.70 -15.47 0.58
N VAL A 48 3.50 -15.14 1.06
CA VAL A 48 3.23 -13.91 1.83
C VAL A 48 2.51 -14.29 3.11
N GLY A 49 3.21 -14.18 4.25
CA GLY A 49 2.69 -14.63 5.55
C GLY A 49 2.27 -16.11 5.51
N ASP A 50 1.00 -16.37 5.81
CA ASP A 50 0.41 -17.72 5.82
C ASP A 50 -0.34 -18.06 4.53
N ARG A 51 -0.09 -17.31 3.45
CA ARG A 51 -0.68 -17.56 2.14
C ARG A 51 0.39 -17.94 1.13
N ALA A 52 0.30 -19.16 0.61
CA ALA A 52 1.17 -19.69 -0.42
C ALA A 52 0.48 -19.68 -1.79
N ARG A 53 1.17 -19.14 -2.80
CA ARG A 53 0.73 -19.17 -4.20
C ARG A 53 1.64 -20.12 -4.98
N LEU A 54 1.06 -21.18 -5.52
CA LEU A 54 1.74 -22.18 -6.34
C LEU A 54 1.31 -22.08 -7.81
N PRO A 55 2.17 -22.48 -8.76
CA PRO A 55 1.83 -22.45 -10.17
C PRO A 55 0.70 -23.44 -10.49
N GLU A 56 -0.21 -23.05 -11.38
CA GLU A 56 -1.31 -23.89 -11.84
C GLU A 56 -0.75 -25.07 -12.68
N PRO A 57 -1.06 -26.33 -12.32
CA PRO A 57 -0.57 -27.49 -13.05
C PRO A 57 -1.12 -27.52 -14.49
N PRO A 58 -0.30 -27.88 -15.50
CA PRO A 58 -0.76 -28.01 -16.88
C PRO A 58 -1.79 -29.13 -17.04
N ARG A 59 -2.66 -29.00 -18.05
CA ARG A 59 -3.72 -30.00 -18.34
C ARG A 59 -3.16 -31.41 -18.63
N LYS A 60 -1.95 -31.49 -19.19
CA LYS A 60 -1.19 -32.73 -19.35
C LYS A 60 -0.04 -32.70 -18.36
N LEU A 61 -0.14 -33.49 -17.29
CA LEU A 61 0.86 -33.59 -16.26
C LEU A 61 1.98 -34.55 -16.68
N THR A 62 3.22 -34.07 -16.71
CA THR A 62 4.40 -34.94 -16.75
C THR A 62 4.94 -35.20 -15.34
N ALA A 63 5.77 -36.23 -15.16
CA ALA A 63 6.42 -36.48 -13.87
C ALA A 63 7.33 -35.31 -13.45
N GLN A 64 7.94 -34.63 -14.44
CA GLN A 64 8.80 -33.48 -14.22
C GLN A 64 8.00 -32.27 -13.72
N ASP A 65 6.83 -31.97 -14.32
CA ASP A 65 5.96 -30.88 -13.87
C ASP A 65 5.50 -31.08 -12.42
N ILE A 66 5.22 -32.33 -12.04
CA ILE A 66 4.83 -32.68 -10.66
C ILE A 66 5.99 -32.44 -9.70
N ALA A 67 7.22 -32.83 -10.07
CA ALA A 67 8.40 -32.64 -9.26
C ALA A 67 8.72 -31.14 -9.07
N ILE A 68 8.61 -30.32 -10.12
CA ILE A 68 8.81 -28.86 -10.06
C ILE A 68 7.77 -28.20 -9.15
N LEU A 69 6.49 -28.51 -9.36
CA LEU A 69 5.40 -27.97 -8.53
C LEU A 69 5.55 -28.36 -7.06
N ARG A 70 5.96 -29.62 -6.81
CA ARG A 70 6.30 -30.10 -5.47
C ARG A 70 7.51 -29.37 -4.89
N GLY A 71 8.55 -29.10 -5.68
CA GLY A 71 9.73 -28.40 -5.23
C GLY A 71 9.42 -26.98 -4.76
N HIS A 72 8.58 -26.25 -5.49
CA HIS A 72 8.09 -24.93 -5.05
C HIS A 72 7.32 -25.03 -3.72
N SER A 73 6.43 -26.01 -3.60
CA SER A 73 5.67 -26.25 -2.37
C SER A 73 6.57 -26.61 -1.18
N ASP A 74 7.55 -27.49 -1.40
CA ASP A 74 8.47 -27.97 -0.36
C ASP A 74 9.39 -26.84 0.11
N SER A 75 9.96 -26.07 -0.83
CA SER A 75 10.81 -24.90 -0.54
C SER A 75 10.08 -23.85 0.31
N MET A 76 8.84 -23.49 -0.06
CA MET A 76 8.01 -22.55 0.72
C MET A 76 7.64 -23.10 2.10
N ALA A 77 7.30 -24.38 2.19
CA ALA A 77 6.92 -25.00 3.46
C ALA A 77 8.11 -25.08 4.43
N LEU A 78 9.30 -25.40 3.93
CA LEU A 78 10.53 -25.39 4.71
C LEU A 78 10.86 -23.97 5.18
N ARG A 79 10.67 -22.94 4.33
CA ARG A 79 10.83 -21.54 4.74
C ARG A 79 9.95 -21.20 5.93
N LEU A 80 8.68 -21.60 5.93
CA LEU A 80 7.81 -21.37 7.08
C LEU A 80 8.22 -22.18 8.33
N ALA A 81 8.78 -23.37 8.16
CA ALA A 81 9.08 -24.28 9.27
C ALA A 81 10.46 -24.06 9.91
N CYS A 82 11.45 -23.63 9.13
CA CYS A 82 12.86 -23.66 9.50
C CYS A 82 13.53 -22.27 9.50
N HIS A 83 12.80 -21.20 9.16
CA HIS A 83 13.31 -19.84 9.15
C HIS A 83 12.56 -18.95 10.15
N ASP A 84 13.32 -18.31 11.02
CA ASP A 84 12.87 -17.24 11.90
C ASP A 84 13.19 -15.88 11.27
N ALA A 85 12.14 -15.14 10.91
CA ALA A 85 12.26 -13.84 10.28
C ALA A 85 12.90 -12.77 11.20
N SER A 86 12.77 -12.90 12.53
CA SER A 86 13.33 -11.94 13.48
C SER A 86 14.86 -12.08 13.58
N VAL A 87 15.34 -13.32 13.66
CA VAL A 87 16.77 -13.64 13.67
C VAL A 87 17.42 -13.21 12.35
N HIS A 88 16.74 -13.46 11.24
CA HIS A 88 17.21 -13.06 9.92
C HIS A 88 17.34 -11.54 9.78
N ARG A 89 16.30 -10.77 10.13
CA ARG A 89 16.34 -9.29 10.04
C ARG A 89 17.44 -8.69 10.91
N ARG A 90 17.63 -9.20 12.13
CA ARG A 90 18.70 -8.73 13.05
C ARG A 90 20.09 -9.08 12.53
N ALA A 91 20.20 -10.09 11.68
CA ALA A 91 21.47 -10.59 11.18
C ALA A 91 21.82 -10.15 9.76
N ALA A 92 20.89 -9.51 9.05
CA ALA A 92 21.08 -9.06 7.69
C ALA A 92 22.16 -7.96 7.63
N PRO A 93 23.09 -8.02 6.65
CA PRO A 93 24.06 -6.95 6.41
C PRO A 93 23.38 -5.71 5.80
N GLU A 94 24.02 -4.55 5.94
CA GLU A 94 23.49 -3.26 5.45
C GLU A 94 23.61 -3.09 3.92
N GLY A 95 24.67 -3.61 3.30
CA GLY A 95 24.89 -3.47 1.85
C GLY A 95 23.97 -4.35 1.01
N ASP A 96 23.37 -3.80 -0.05
CA ASP A 96 22.37 -4.47 -0.89
C ASP A 96 22.90 -5.76 -1.53
N ALA A 97 24.12 -5.74 -2.07
CA ALA A 97 24.75 -6.92 -2.66
C ALA A 97 25.04 -8.01 -1.60
N ALA A 98 25.53 -7.62 -0.43
CA ALA A 98 25.79 -8.55 0.67
C ALA A 98 24.48 -9.14 1.22
N ARG A 99 23.40 -8.36 1.22
CA ARG A 99 22.08 -8.76 1.67
C ARG A 99 21.42 -9.73 0.69
N ALA A 100 21.54 -9.49 -0.62
CA ALA A 100 21.07 -10.44 -1.64
C ALA A 100 21.74 -11.81 -1.50
N VAL A 101 23.06 -11.83 -1.28
CA VAL A 101 23.82 -13.06 -1.03
C VAL A 101 23.38 -13.73 0.29
N PHE A 102 23.22 -12.96 1.37
CA PHE A 102 22.76 -13.46 2.66
C PHE A 102 21.39 -14.14 2.57
N ASP A 103 20.44 -13.49 1.90
CA ASP A 103 19.08 -13.99 1.69
C ASP A 103 19.07 -15.27 0.83
N ALA A 104 19.88 -15.31 -0.23
CA ALA A 104 20.01 -16.48 -1.11
C ALA A 104 20.62 -17.70 -0.37
N VAL A 105 21.65 -17.46 0.44
CA VAL A 105 22.31 -18.50 1.25
C VAL A 105 21.39 -19.01 2.37
N GLU A 106 20.59 -18.15 3.00
CA GLU A 106 19.59 -18.56 3.98
C GLU A 106 18.49 -19.42 3.34
N GLN A 107 18.01 -19.03 2.14
CA GLN A 107 17.07 -19.85 1.38
C GLN A 107 17.66 -21.25 1.08
N ALA A 108 18.93 -21.30 0.67
CA ALA A 108 19.63 -22.56 0.45
C ALA A 108 19.76 -23.40 1.73
N ARG A 109 20.05 -22.79 2.89
CA ARG A 109 20.11 -23.48 4.19
C ARG A 109 18.81 -24.20 4.49
N VAL A 110 17.70 -23.48 4.38
CA VAL A 110 16.37 -24.00 4.69
C VAL A 110 16.01 -25.19 3.79
N GLU A 111 16.29 -25.08 2.49
CA GLU A 111 16.12 -26.16 1.53
C GLU A 111 17.03 -27.37 1.84
N CYS A 112 18.25 -27.13 2.31
CA CYS A 112 19.20 -28.17 2.70
C CYS A 112 18.75 -28.93 3.96
N VAL A 113 18.16 -28.26 4.95
CA VAL A 113 17.59 -28.91 6.16
C VAL A 113 16.55 -29.95 5.75
N GLY A 114 15.65 -29.60 4.83
CA GLY A 114 14.65 -30.52 4.29
C GLY A 114 15.26 -31.64 3.45
N SER A 115 16.18 -31.28 2.55
CA SER A 115 16.84 -32.23 1.63
C SER A 115 17.66 -33.30 2.36
N ARG A 116 18.33 -32.95 3.47
CA ARG A 116 19.09 -33.91 4.29
C ARG A 116 18.20 -34.93 4.99
N ARG A 117 16.96 -34.55 5.32
CA ARG A 117 16.02 -35.39 6.08
C ARG A 117 15.14 -36.24 5.16
N MET A 118 14.82 -35.75 3.96
CA MET A 118 13.86 -36.40 3.06
C MET A 118 14.40 -36.45 1.62
N ALA A 119 14.80 -37.63 1.16
CA ALA A 119 15.36 -37.82 -0.19
C ALA A 119 14.36 -37.44 -1.32
N GLY A 120 13.06 -37.67 -1.13
CA GLY A 120 12.05 -37.26 -2.11
C GLY A 120 11.95 -35.73 -2.25
N MET A 121 12.06 -35.01 -1.14
CA MET A 121 12.09 -33.54 -1.12
C MET A 121 13.36 -33.01 -1.78
N ALA A 122 14.51 -33.66 -1.54
CA ALA A 122 15.75 -33.33 -2.23
C ALA A 122 15.60 -33.44 -3.77
N GLY A 123 14.92 -34.49 -4.24
CA GLY A 123 14.59 -34.64 -5.67
C GLY A 123 13.68 -33.53 -6.21
N ASN A 124 12.62 -33.19 -5.46
CA ASN A 124 11.68 -32.13 -5.85
C ASN A 124 12.35 -30.75 -5.92
N ILE A 125 13.15 -30.39 -4.90
CA ILE A 125 13.90 -29.13 -4.86
C ILE A 125 14.93 -29.09 -6.00
N THR A 126 15.60 -30.21 -6.30
CA THR A 126 16.53 -30.28 -7.44
C THR A 126 15.82 -30.00 -8.76
N ALA A 127 14.66 -30.62 -9.01
CA ALA A 127 13.87 -30.39 -10.21
C ALA A 127 13.39 -28.94 -10.33
N MET A 128 12.99 -28.31 -9.22
CA MET A 128 12.62 -26.90 -9.17
C MET A 128 13.81 -25.98 -9.51
N LEU A 129 15.00 -26.25 -8.96
CA LEU A 129 16.19 -25.46 -9.25
C LEU A 129 16.62 -25.63 -10.71
N GLU A 130 16.58 -26.85 -11.26
CA GLU A 130 16.82 -27.11 -12.68
C GLU A 130 15.90 -26.27 -13.57
N ASP A 131 14.59 -26.25 -13.31
CA ASP A 131 13.64 -25.45 -14.08
C ASP A 131 13.86 -23.94 -13.90
N ARG A 132 14.20 -23.48 -12.68
CA ARG A 132 14.50 -22.08 -12.39
C ARG A 132 15.68 -21.58 -13.21
N TYR A 133 16.82 -22.29 -13.17
CA TYR A 133 18.02 -21.87 -13.89
C TYR A 133 17.90 -22.08 -15.40
N HIS A 134 17.08 -23.03 -15.85
CA HIS A 134 16.82 -23.19 -17.28
C HIS A 134 15.91 -22.08 -17.85
N ARG A 135 14.97 -21.53 -17.06
CA ARG A 135 14.07 -20.43 -17.48
C ARG A 135 14.60 -19.03 -17.19
N GLY A 136 15.43 -18.88 -16.16
CA GLY A 136 15.86 -17.58 -15.62
C GLY A 136 16.90 -16.85 -16.45
N GLY A 137 17.52 -17.51 -17.43
CA GLY A 137 18.54 -16.91 -18.29
C GLY A 137 19.37 -17.99 -18.98
N ARG A 138 20.14 -17.60 -20.00
CA ARG A 138 21.08 -18.51 -20.69
C ARG A 138 22.34 -18.74 -19.85
N TYR A 139 22.20 -19.18 -18.59
CA TYR A 139 23.33 -19.48 -17.71
C TYR A 139 24.24 -20.59 -18.26
N GLU A 140 23.72 -21.40 -19.20
CA GLU A 140 24.48 -22.37 -19.97
C GLU A 140 25.45 -21.75 -20.99
N GLU A 141 25.26 -20.48 -21.37
CA GLU A 141 26.05 -19.73 -22.36
C GLU A 141 26.97 -18.67 -21.73
N ILE A 142 26.88 -18.44 -20.42
CA ILE A 142 27.69 -17.41 -19.74
C ILE A 142 29.17 -17.80 -19.77
N THR A 143 30.00 -16.88 -20.26
CA THR A 143 31.46 -17.01 -20.28
C THR A 143 32.17 -15.97 -19.43
N ASP A 144 31.50 -14.85 -19.11
CA ASP A 144 32.06 -13.76 -18.30
C ASP A 144 31.50 -13.79 -16.87
N ARG A 145 32.32 -13.38 -15.90
CA ARG A 145 31.93 -13.22 -14.50
C ARG A 145 31.03 -12.02 -14.28
N ALA A 146 31.09 -11.01 -15.15
CA ALA A 146 30.22 -9.82 -15.06
C ALA A 146 28.73 -10.15 -15.25
N ASP A 147 28.43 -11.18 -16.05
CA ASP A 147 27.06 -11.63 -16.34
C ASP A 147 26.58 -12.73 -15.38
N ALA A 148 27.40 -13.09 -14.38
CA ALA A 148 27.19 -14.21 -13.48
C ALA A 148 26.84 -13.73 -12.05
N PRO A 149 25.57 -13.79 -11.63
CA PRO A 149 25.15 -13.37 -10.30
C PRO A 149 25.85 -14.18 -9.20
N LEU A 150 26.54 -13.48 -8.28
CA LEU A 150 27.34 -14.08 -7.22
C LEU A 150 26.46 -14.78 -6.17
N GLU A 151 25.27 -14.24 -5.90
CA GLU A 151 24.29 -14.76 -4.96
C GLU A 151 23.82 -16.17 -5.33
N ASP A 152 23.56 -16.41 -6.62
CA ASP A 152 23.14 -17.72 -7.12
C ASP A 152 24.30 -18.73 -7.10
N ALA A 153 25.50 -18.29 -7.48
CA ALA A 153 26.69 -19.13 -7.43
C ALA A 153 26.99 -19.59 -5.99
N LEU A 154 26.98 -18.66 -5.02
CA LEU A 154 27.26 -18.97 -3.63
C LEU A 154 26.17 -19.84 -3.00
N ALA A 155 24.89 -19.56 -3.26
CA ALA A 155 23.77 -20.38 -2.77
C ALA A 155 23.87 -21.83 -3.27
N LEU A 156 24.25 -22.04 -4.53
CA LEU A 156 24.46 -23.37 -5.11
C LEU A 156 25.70 -24.07 -4.53
N MET A 157 26.79 -23.35 -4.28
CA MET A 157 27.98 -23.91 -3.61
C MET A 157 27.68 -24.33 -2.17
N VAL A 158 26.93 -23.51 -1.42
CA VAL A 158 26.47 -23.85 -0.07
C VAL A 158 25.59 -25.11 -0.13
N ARG A 159 24.65 -25.17 -1.07
CA ARG A 159 23.80 -26.36 -1.26
C ARG A 159 24.64 -27.61 -1.55
N GLU A 160 25.63 -27.52 -2.43
CA GLU A 160 26.54 -28.62 -2.75
C GLU A 160 27.30 -29.09 -1.51
N ARG A 161 27.84 -28.17 -0.72
CA ARG A 161 28.59 -28.49 0.52
C ARG A 161 27.70 -29.09 1.60
N LEU A 162 26.47 -28.61 1.75
CA LEU A 162 25.55 -29.05 2.81
C LEU A 162 24.83 -30.37 2.50
N THR A 163 24.57 -30.66 1.23
CA THR A 163 23.79 -31.84 0.81
C THR A 163 24.63 -32.91 0.11
N GLY A 164 25.83 -32.55 -0.40
CA GLY A 164 26.65 -33.41 -1.25
C GLY A 164 26.10 -33.59 -2.67
N LEU A 165 24.99 -32.91 -3.02
CA LEU A 165 24.39 -32.96 -4.35
C LEU A 165 25.06 -31.93 -5.27
N LYS A 166 25.45 -32.37 -6.46
CA LYS A 166 25.99 -31.47 -7.48
C LYS A 166 24.99 -30.36 -7.85
N PRO A 167 25.48 -29.19 -8.29
CA PRO A 167 24.62 -28.16 -8.83
C PRO A 167 23.84 -28.68 -10.06
N PRO A 168 22.65 -28.11 -10.34
CA PRO A 168 21.92 -28.37 -11.58
C PRO A 168 22.79 -28.18 -12.83
N LYS A 169 22.61 -29.01 -13.87
CA LYS A 169 23.41 -28.91 -15.11
C LYS A 169 23.37 -27.52 -15.75
N ALA A 170 22.22 -26.86 -15.70
CA ALA A 170 22.03 -25.51 -16.24
C ALA A 170 22.86 -24.44 -15.51
N ALA A 171 23.27 -24.70 -14.26
CA ALA A 171 24.01 -23.77 -13.41
C ALA A 171 25.43 -24.26 -13.08
N GLU A 172 25.89 -25.39 -13.66
CA GLU A 172 27.21 -25.96 -13.39
C GLU A 172 28.33 -24.98 -13.81
N LYS A 173 28.20 -24.38 -15.01
CA LYS A 173 29.14 -23.37 -15.51
C LYS A 173 29.18 -22.10 -14.64
N LEU A 174 28.02 -21.66 -14.15
CA LEU A 174 27.92 -20.49 -13.26
C LEU A 174 28.74 -20.72 -11.99
N VAL A 175 28.58 -21.88 -11.36
CA VAL A 175 29.32 -22.23 -10.14
C VAL A 175 30.81 -22.35 -10.43
N ASP A 176 31.19 -23.00 -11.54
CA ASP A 176 32.60 -23.23 -11.88
C ASP A 176 33.40 -21.94 -12.13
N LEU A 177 32.76 -20.89 -12.66
CA LEU A 177 33.39 -19.58 -12.86
C LEU A 177 33.81 -18.91 -11.54
N TRP A 178 33.02 -19.11 -10.48
CA TRP A 178 33.22 -18.51 -9.15
C TRP A 178 33.90 -19.43 -8.14
N ARG A 179 33.89 -20.75 -8.39
CA ARG A 179 34.35 -21.79 -7.47
C ARG A 179 35.77 -21.54 -6.95
N GLU A 180 36.73 -21.29 -7.83
CA GLU A 180 38.13 -21.10 -7.45
C GLU A 180 38.32 -19.89 -6.52
N GLN A 181 37.64 -18.78 -6.81
CA GLN A 181 37.75 -17.55 -6.03
C GLN A 181 37.06 -17.67 -4.67
N ILE A 182 35.87 -18.27 -4.63
CA ILE A 182 35.12 -18.47 -3.39
C ILE A 182 35.82 -19.51 -2.51
N GLU A 183 36.34 -20.60 -3.07
CA GLU A 183 37.09 -21.60 -2.28
C GLU A 183 38.40 -21.04 -1.73
N ALA A 184 39.10 -20.19 -2.48
CA ALA A 184 40.33 -19.54 -2.02
C ALA A 184 40.09 -18.56 -0.86
N LYS A 185 38.98 -17.81 -0.88
CA LYS A 185 38.69 -16.78 0.13
C LYS A 185 37.84 -17.28 1.31
N ALA A 186 36.87 -18.14 1.04
CA ALA A 186 35.77 -18.50 1.94
C ALA A 186 35.59 -20.01 2.16
N GLY A 187 36.51 -20.85 1.65
CA GLY A 187 36.38 -22.32 1.73
C GLY A 187 36.27 -22.87 3.16
N ALA A 188 37.05 -22.32 4.09
CA ALA A 188 36.98 -22.73 5.50
C ALA A 188 35.62 -22.39 6.13
N ASP A 189 35.01 -21.28 5.74
CA ASP A 189 33.73 -20.81 6.25
C ASP A 189 32.59 -21.67 5.71
N LEU A 190 32.65 -22.04 4.43
CA LEU A 190 31.73 -23.00 3.81
C LEU A 190 31.73 -24.35 4.54
N ASP A 191 32.88 -24.86 4.96
CA ASP A 191 32.98 -26.11 5.71
C ASP A 191 32.44 -25.95 7.16
N ARG A 192 32.57 -24.75 7.76
CA ARG A 192 31.96 -24.43 9.07
C ARG A 192 30.43 -24.44 9.02
N LEU A 193 29.82 -24.00 7.92
CA LEU A 193 28.35 -23.97 7.75
C LEU A 193 27.70 -25.34 7.96
N GLY A 194 28.38 -26.43 7.60
CA GLY A 194 27.89 -27.80 7.75
C GLY A 194 27.52 -28.18 9.20
N LYS A 195 28.21 -27.59 10.18
CA LYS A 195 27.98 -27.81 11.62
C LYS A 195 26.84 -26.95 12.17
N ALA A 196 26.54 -25.83 11.52
CA ALA A 196 25.57 -24.84 11.98
C ALA A 196 24.21 -24.89 11.25
N VAL A 197 24.00 -25.82 10.31
CA VAL A 197 22.78 -25.89 9.47
C VAL A 197 21.46 -25.84 10.24
N GLU A 198 21.42 -26.48 11.42
CA GLU A 198 20.21 -26.55 12.25
C GLU A 198 20.03 -25.34 13.20
N ASP A 199 21.06 -24.53 13.40
CA ASP A 199 21.01 -23.31 14.23
C ASP A 199 21.16 -22.06 13.35
N GLN A 200 20.03 -21.38 13.11
CA GLN A 200 19.99 -20.20 12.27
C GLN A 200 20.89 -19.05 12.79
N ARG A 201 21.07 -18.91 14.11
CA ARG A 201 21.91 -17.83 14.67
C ARG A 201 23.37 -18.11 14.41
N ALA A 202 23.83 -19.33 14.68
CA ALA A 202 25.21 -19.74 14.42
C ALA A 202 25.52 -19.72 12.91
N PHE A 203 24.55 -20.13 12.07
CA PHE A 203 24.67 -20.09 10.63
C PHE A 203 24.81 -18.66 10.12
N ALA A 204 23.95 -17.75 10.57
CA ALA A 204 23.99 -16.34 10.16
C ALA A 204 25.30 -15.64 10.53
N ARG A 205 25.89 -15.95 11.70
CA ARG A 205 27.23 -15.45 12.07
C ARG A 205 28.30 -15.95 11.11
N THR A 206 28.29 -17.24 10.80
CA THR A 206 29.26 -17.84 9.87
C THR A 206 29.12 -17.29 8.45
N VAL A 207 27.89 -16.98 8.00
CA VAL A 207 27.65 -16.32 6.71
C VAL A 207 28.18 -14.89 6.72
N ARG A 208 28.09 -14.16 7.83
CA ARG A 208 28.68 -12.81 7.93
C ARG A 208 30.20 -12.85 7.90
N ASP A 209 30.83 -13.79 8.62
CA ASP A 209 32.28 -14.01 8.53
C ASP A 209 32.70 -14.30 7.08
N MET A 210 31.91 -15.12 6.39
CA MET A 210 32.13 -15.46 4.98
C MET A 210 32.01 -14.24 4.05
N LEU A 211 31.01 -13.38 4.25
CA LEU A 211 30.83 -12.14 3.49
C LEU A 211 31.98 -11.14 3.73
N ALA A 212 32.52 -11.10 4.95
CA ALA A 212 33.70 -10.32 5.27
C ALA A 212 34.95 -10.87 4.55
N SER A 213 35.15 -12.20 4.54
CA SER A 213 36.22 -12.87 3.79
C SER A 213 36.15 -12.65 2.27
N LEU A 214 34.95 -12.39 1.74
CA LEU A 214 34.73 -12.09 0.31
C LEU A 214 34.90 -10.60 -0.04
N ASP A 215 35.34 -9.75 0.91
CA ASP A 215 35.46 -8.30 0.77
C ASP A 215 34.12 -7.59 0.45
N MET A 216 32.98 -8.23 0.77
CA MET A 216 31.64 -7.69 0.52
C MET A 216 31.01 -7.01 1.75
N ALA A 217 31.67 -7.07 2.90
CA ALA A 217 31.25 -6.36 4.09
C ALA A 217 32.01 -5.02 4.20
N GLU A 218 31.31 -3.90 4.03
CA GLU A 218 31.80 -2.62 4.55
C GLU A 218 31.87 -2.70 6.08
N GLN A 219 32.96 -2.16 6.62
CA GLN A 219 33.35 -2.27 8.03
C GLN A 219 32.25 -1.75 8.97
N THR A 220 31.43 -2.63 9.54
CA THR A 220 30.65 -2.30 10.73
C THR A 220 31.43 -2.70 11.97
N SER A 221 31.66 -1.69 12.82
CA SER A 221 32.33 -1.70 14.11
C SER A 221 32.13 -3.00 14.91
N GLN A 222 33.25 -3.59 15.35
CA GLN A 222 33.29 -4.60 16.40
C GLN A 222 32.62 -4.04 17.67
N GLY A 223 31.40 -4.51 17.93
CA GLY A 223 30.79 -4.52 19.25
C GLY A 223 30.89 -5.91 19.85
N GLU A 224 32.12 -6.36 20.15
CA GLU A 224 32.42 -7.28 21.24
C GLU A 224 32.58 -6.37 22.47
N ASP A 225 31.86 -6.50 23.58
CA ASP A 225 31.70 -7.59 24.54
C ASP A 225 30.45 -7.28 25.41
N SER A 226 29.78 -8.16 26.15
CA SER A 226 30.21 -9.38 26.85
C SER A 226 28.96 -10.19 27.23
N ASP A 227 29.04 -11.51 27.06
CA ASP A 227 28.35 -12.46 27.92
C ASP A 227 29.15 -12.51 29.24
N GLU A 228 28.53 -12.13 30.36
CA GLU A 228 28.99 -12.56 31.70
C GLU A 228 27.89 -13.43 32.31
N ASP A 229 28.19 -14.73 32.35
CA ASP A 229 27.59 -15.69 33.27
C ASP A 229 27.92 -15.28 34.72
N GLU A 230 26.92 -14.88 35.51
CA GLU A 230 26.97 -15.01 36.96
C GLU A 230 25.83 -15.92 37.44
N ASP A 231 26.22 -17.18 37.68
CA ASP A 231 25.56 -18.10 38.59
C ASP A 231 25.49 -17.48 39.99
N ASN A 232 24.29 -17.23 40.52
CA ASN A 232 24.10 -17.27 41.96
C ASN A 232 22.70 -17.77 42.36
N LYS A 233 22.68 -18.95 42.97
CA LYS A 233 21.58 -19.48 43.78
C LYS A 233 21.46 -18.64 45.05
N ASP A 234 20.27 -18.19 45.43
CA ASP A 234 19.36 -18.98 46.26
C ASP A 234 18.09 -18.19 46.67
N GLN A 235 17.01 -18.96 46.82
CA GLN A 235 15.89 -18.80 47.76
C GLN A 235 14.78 -17.75 47.54
N SER A 236 13.69 -18.29 46.98
CA SER A 236 12.32 -18.35 47.57
C SER A 236 11.66 -17.07 48.08
N SER A 237 10.55 -16.70 47.43
CA SER A 237 9.31 -16.24 48.07
C SER A 237 8.16 -16.39 47.08
N GLU A 238 7.00 -16.75 47.63
CA GLU A 238 5.83 -17.35 47.01
C GLU A 238 4.91 -16.37 46.25
N GLU A 239 4.06 -17.00 45.41
CA GLU A 239 2.69 -16.62 45.03
C GLU A 239 2.43 -15.26 44.34
N GLN A 240 1.95 -15.33 43.08
CA GLN A 240 0.53 -14.99 42.80
C GLN A 240 0.08 -15.33 41.38
N GLN A 241 -1.24 -15.47 41.30
CA GLN A 241 -2.08 -16.10 40.29
C GLN A 241 -2.20 -15.33 38.96
N GLN A 242 -2.57 -16.10 37.94
CA GLN A 242 -3.21 -15.68 36.70
C GLN A 242 -4.29 -14.61 36.89
N GLN A 243 -4.25 -13.54 36.10
CA GLN A 243 -5.36 -13.19 35.20
C GLN A 243 -4.96 -12.16 34.14
N ASP A 244 -5.50 -12.39 32.95
CA ASP A 244 -5.35 -11.64 31.71
C ASP A 244 -5.42 -10.11 31.86
N GLY A 245 -4.40 -9.47 31.29
CA GLY A 245 -4.50 -8.13 30.75
C GLY A 245 -4.27 -8.21 29.23
N GLU A 246 -5.34 -8.38 28.46
CA GLU A 246 -5.32 -8.04 27.04
C GLU A 246 -5.26 -6.52 26.92
N ALA A 247 -4.05 -6.01 26.64
CA ALA A 247 -3.83 -4.66 26.14
C ALA A 247 -3.06 -4.76 24.82
N GLU A 248 -3.78 -4.34 23.78
CA GLU A 248 -3.35 -3.76 22.52
C GLU A 248 -1.86 -3.41 22.38
N GLN A 249 -1.26 -3.85 21.27
CA GLN A 249 -0.39 -3.04 20.40
C GLN A 249 -0.10 -3.90 19.17
N GLU A 250 -0.71 -3.62 18.02
CA GLU A 250 -0.35 -2.51 17.12
C GLU A 250 1.14 -2.37 16.88
N SER A 251 1.46 -2.52 15.59
CA SER A 251 2.54 -1.86 14.87
C SER A 251 3.96 -2.34 15.18
N ALA A 252 4.51 -3.04 14.20
CA ALA A 252 5.72 -2.53 13.54
C ALA A 252 5.78 -3.13 12.13
N GLY A 253 5.23 -2.37 11.19
CA GLY A 253 5.65 -2.47 9.80
C GLY A 253 6.98 -1.74 9.64
N GLU A 254 7.92 -2.38 8.95
CA GLU A 254 8.96 -1.71 8.15
C GLU A 254 9.05 -2.52 6.85
N ARG A 255 8.51 -1.96 5.75
CA ARG A 255 9.26 -1.16 4.77
C ARG A 255 10.50 -1.90 4.25
N SER A 256 10.38 -2.42 3.04
CA SER A 256 11.50 -2.60 2.13
C SER A 256 11.02 -2.23 0.73
N GLU A 257 11.82 -1.38 0.10
CA GLU A 257 11.65 -0.78 -1.21
C GLU A 257 11.71 -1.86 -2.29
N VAL A 258 10.94 -1.67 -3.36
CA VAL A 258 10.97 -2.54 -4.54
C VAL A 258 11.58 -1.73 -5.68
N GLU A 259 12.76 -2.15 -6.11
CA GLU A 259 13.36 -1.77 -7.39
C GLU A 259 12.46 -2.19 -8.55
N VAL A 260 12.21 -1.25 -9.46
CA VAL A 260 11.55 -1.51 -10.73
C VAL A 260 12.64 -1.62 -11.79
N SER A 261 12.83 -2.82 -12.33
CA SER A 261 13.74 -3.06 -13.45
C SER A 261 13.15 -2.51 -14.75
N ASP A 262 13.88 -1.60 -15.38
CA ASP A 262 13.71 -1.15 -16.76
C ASP A 262 14.13 -2.28 -17.71
N ASP A 263 13.19 -2.81 -18.51
CA ASP A 263 13.55 -3.68 -19.64
C ASP A 263 12.51 -3.59 -20.77
N ALA A 264 12.14 -2.38 -21.16
CA ALA A 264 11.24 -2.16 -22.29
C ALA A 264 11.42 -0.81 -23.01
N THR A 265 12.65 -0.31 -23.20
CA THR A 265 12.91 0.89 -24.03
C THR A 265 14.30 0.88 -24.70
N GLU A 266 14.65 -0.16 -25.46
CA GLU A 266 15.86 -0.15 -26.32
C GLU A 266 15.61 -0.34 -27.83
N GLU A 267 14.38 -0.11 -28.30
CA GLU A 267 14.13 0.04 -29.74
C GLU A 267 13.45 1.38 -30.00
N LEU A 268 14.23 2.47 -30.09
CA LEU A 268 13.94 3.72 -30.84
C LEU A 268 14.95 4.83 -30.50
N GLN A 269 16.25 4.63 -30.76
CA GLN A 269 17.18 5.76 -30.87
C GLN A 269 18.38 5.49 -31.80
N GLU A 270 18.09 5.20 -33.07
CA GLU A 270 19.04 5.45 -34.16
C GLU A 270 18.52 6.60 -35.03
N GLY A 271 19.20 7.75 -34.98
CA GLY A 271 19.03 8.81 -35.97
C GLY A 271 18.93 10.22 -35.39
N ALA A 272 20.06 10.77 -34.90
CA ALA A 272 20.45 12.18 -35.13
C ALA A 272 21.72 12.51 -34.33
N SER A 273 22.88 12.21 -34.88
CA SER A 273 24.16 12.75 -34.42
C SER A 273 24.98 13.22 -35.62
N GLU A 274 24.69 14.41 -36.12
CA GLU A 274 25.66 15.23 -36.89
C GLU A 274 25.30 16.71 -36.76
N ALA A 275 26.20 17.49 -36.15
CA ALA A 275 26.61 18.84 -36.55
C ALA A 275 27.12 19.63 -35.33
N SER A 276 28.39 19.44 -35.01
CA SER A 276 29.20 20.38 -34.24
C SER A 276 30.18 21.06 -35.20
N ASP A 277 29.98 22.35 -35.51
CA ASP A 277 31.09 23.28 -35.80
C ASP A 277 30.65 24.77 -35.73
N ALA A 278 31.17 25.47 -34.71
CA ALA A 278 31.59 26.88 -34.50
C ALA A 278 30.97 28.09 -35.27
N PRO A 279 31.22 29.38 -34.88
CA PRO A 279 32.00 29.91 -33.75
C PRO A 279 31.33 31.05 -32.90
N SER A 280 32.07 31.39 -31.84
CA SER A 280 32.05 32.54 -30.94
C SER A 280 31.72 33.92 -31.54
N GLY A 281 30.92 34.70 -30.81
CA GLY A 281 30.76 36.14 -30.95
C GLY A 281 30.86 36.81 -29.57
N ASP A 282 31.95 37.55 -29.39
CA ASP A 282 32.35 38.39 -28.26
C ASP A 282 31.62 39.75 -28.30
N TRP A 283 31.21 40.31 -27.16
CA TRP A 283 31.00 41.75 -26.89
C TRP A 283 30.79 41.99 -25.37
N ASP A 284 31.89 42.34 -24.69
CA ASP A 284 32.15 43.51 -23.84
C ASP A 284 31.16 43.98 -22.75
N ASP A 285 31.72 43.94 -21.52
CA ASP A 285 32.02 45.06 -20.61
C ASP A 285 31.04 45.58 -19.53
N GLU A 286 31.68 45.69 -18.34
CA GLU A 286 31.57 46.70 -17.28
C GLU A 286 30.34 46.68 -16.34
N ASP A 287 30.51 46.13 -15.13
CA ASP A 287 30.83 46.96 -13.95
C ASP A 287 31.12 46.10 -12.69
N GLU A 288 32.37 46.15 -12.24
CA GLU A 288 32.79 45.83 -10.86
C GLU A 288 32.52 47.04 -9.97
N ASN A 289 31.77 46.88 -8.86
CA ASN A 289 32.27 47.21 -7.52
C ASN A 289 31.28 46.80 -6.42
N SER A 290 31.78 46.08 -5.41
CA SER A 290 31.71 46.44 -3.99
C SER A 290 31.60 45.21 -3.07
N GLU A 291 32.78 44.87 -2.54
CA GLU A 291 33.10 44.44 -1.18
C GLU A 291 32.65 43.05 -0.68
N ALA A 292 33.69 42.27 -0.40
CA ALA A 292 33.66 41.04 0.39
C ALA A 292 33.66 41.34 1.90
N ASP A 293 33.31 40.29 2.64
CA ASP A 293 33.37 40.09 4.09
C ASP A 293 32.20 40.60 4.96
N GLU A 294 31.30 39.68 5.29
CA GLU A 294 31.10 39.29 6.70
C GLU A 294 30.31 37.97 6.80
N ALA A 295 30.98 36.93 7.28
CA ALA A 295 30.36 35.70 7.74
C ALA A 295 29.72 35.94 9.11
N GLY A 296 28.39 35.96 9.17
CA GLY A 296 27.68 36.03 10.44
C GLY A 296 26.20 36.37 10.30
N GLU A 297 25.37 35.33 10.31
CA GLU A 297 24.04 35.24 10.97
C GLU A 297 23.08 34.38 10.14
N ALA A 298 22.70 33.23 10.71
CA ALA A 298 21.60 32.42 10.19
C ALA A 298 20.32 33.27 10.15
N PRO A 299 19.52 33.24 9.06
CA PRO A 299 18.31 34.06 8.96
C PRO A 299 17.34 33.69 10.08
N ARG A 300 17.08 34.62 11.00
CA ARG A 300 16.02 34.44 12.00
C ARG A 300 14.67 34.29 11.27
N PRO A 301 13.81 33.34 11.65
CA PRO A 301 12.47 33.25 11.09
C PRO A 301 11.73 34.56 11.38
N ARG A 302 11.30 35.26 10.32
CA ARG A 302 10.44 36.43 10.47
C ARG A 302 9.14 35.96 11.13
N GLU A 303 8.83 36.51 12.30
CA GLU A 303 7.51 36.35 12.93
C GLU A 303 6.46 36.95 11.99
N GLY A 304 5.72 36.07 11.31
CA GLY A 304 4.63 36.47 10.41
C GLY A 304 3.51 37.14 11.19
N LYS A 305 3.00 38.25 10.66
CA LYS A 305 1.80 38.92 11.19
C LYS A 305 0.61 37.94 11.16
N PRO A 306 -0.38 38.04 12.08
CA PRO A 306 -1.41 37.03 12.27
C PRO A 306 -2.44 36.88 11.14
N ASN A 307 -2.29 37.62 10.03
CA ASN A 307 -3.33 37.72 9.00
C ASN A 307 -2.82 37.72 7.55
N ASP A 308 -1.55 37.39 7.31
CA ASP A 308 -1.09 37.13 5.95
C ASP A 308 -1.60 35.74 5.55
N ARG A 309 -2.66 35.73 4.72
CA ARG A 309 -3.00 34.54 3.94
C ARG A 309 -1.75 34.20 3.13
N PRO A 310 -1.23 32.96 3.17
CA PRO A 310 -0.16 32.59 2.25
C PRO A 310 -0.70 32.83 0.84
N GLN A 311 -0.18 33.84 0.13
CA GLN A 311 -0.63 34.11 -1.22
C GLN A 311 -0.12 32.98 -2.11
N THR A 312 -1.03 32.33 -2.83
CA THR A 312 -0.62 31.43 -3.90
C THR A 312 -0.24 32.26 -5.10
N ASP A 313 0.91 31.98 -5.70
CA ASP A 313 1.23 32.50 -7.03
C ASP A 313 0.39 31.83 -8.14
N TYR A 314 -0.48 30.88 -7.77
CA TYR A 314 -1.35 30.19 -8.71
C TYR A 314 -2.48 31.09 -9.19
N LYS A 315 -2.64 31.15 -10.51
CA LYS A 315 -3.78 31.77 -11.19
C LYS A 315 -4.22 30.94 -12.40
N PRO A 316 -5.53 30.87 -12.68
CA PRO A 316 -6.03 30.41 -13.98
C PRO A 316 -5.90 31.52 -15.03
N TYR A 317 -5.58 31.15 -16.28
CA TYR A 317 -5.58 32.11 -17.39
C TYR A 317 -7.01 32.63 -17.67
N THR A 318 -7.96 31.71 -17.77
CA THR A 318 -9.39 32.01 -17.90
C THR A 318 -10.21 30.86 -17.35
N GLN A 319 -11.35 31.17 -16.72
CA GLN A 319 -12.31 30.19 -16.24
C GLN A 319 -13.51 30.03 -17.20
N LYS A 320 -13.52 30.77 -18.31
CA LYS A 320 -14.67 30.85 -19.22
C LYS A 320 -15.05 29.50 -19.86
N PHE A 321 -14.07 28.61 -20.00
CA PHE A 321 -14.23 27.34 -20.69
C PHE A 321 -14.32 26.13 -19.75
N ASP A 322 -14.23 26.38 -18.44
CA ASP A 322 -14.41 25.36 -17.42
C ASP A 322 -15.87 24.95 -17.32
N GLU A 323 -16.14 23.67 -17.11
CA GLU A 323 -17.49 23.14 -17.05
C GLU A 323 -17.73 22.23 -15.84
N ILE A 324 -18.93 22.34 -15.28
CA ILE A 324 -19.47 21.41 -14.30
C ILE A 324 -20.65 20.71 -14.96
N VAL A 325 -20.55 19.40 -15.14
CA VAL A 325 -21.51 18.58 -15.89
C VAL A 325 -21.98 17.40 -15.06
N THR A 326 -23.21 16.94 -15.31
CA THR A 326 -23.68 15.70 -14.71
C THR A 326 -23.33 14.50 -15.59
N ALA A 327 -23.29 13.31 -15.00
CA ALA A 327 -23.03 12.10 -15.76
C ALA A 327 -24.10 11.82 -16.85
N GLU A 328 -25.33 12.26 -16.62
CA GLU A 328 -26.46 12.10 -17.55
C GLU A 328 -26.32 12.99 -18.79
N ASP A 329 -25.63 14.14 -18.67
CA ASP A 329 -25.40 15.07 -19.79
C ASP A 329 -24.25 14.62 -20.71
N LEU A 330 -23.35 13.79 -20.19
CA LEU A 330 -22.15 13.35 -20.92
C LEU A 330 -22.43 12.12 -21.80
N CYS A 331 -23.38 11.26 -21.43
CA CYS A 331 -23.54 9.94 -22.01
C CYS A 331 -25.01 9.50 -22.01
N ASP A 332 -25.44 8.88 -23.10
CA ASP A 332 -26.83 8.45 -23.28
C ASP A 332 -27.21 7.35 -22.28
N ALA A 333 -28.49 7.30 -21.90
CA ALA A 333 -28.98 6.37 -20.88
C ALA A 333 -28.74 4.88 -21.22
N GLU A 334 -28.76 4.52 -22.51
CA GLU A 334 -28.47 3.16 -22.99
C GLU A 334 -26.98 2.81 -22.84
N GLU A 335 -26.10 3.73 -23.22
CA GLU A 335 -24.65 3.58 -23.08
C GLU A 335 -24.25 3.49 -21.61
N LEU A 336 -24.79 4.36 -20.74
CA LEU A 336 -24.60 4.29 -19.29
C LEU A 336 -25.06 2.94 -18.72
N THR A 337 -26.15 2.38 -19.23
CA THR A 337 -26.65 1.07 -18.78
C THR A 337 -25.69 -0.06 -19.20
N ARG A 338 -25.13 0.00 -20.41
CA ARG A 338 -24.12 -0.96 -20.89
C ARG A 338 -22.82 -0.87 -20.09
N LEU A 339 -22.30 0.34 -19.88
CA LEU A 339 -21.08 0.58 -19.10
C LEU A 339 -21.28 0.13 -17.64
N ARG A 340 -22.47 0.37 -17.07
CA ARG A 340 -22.80 -0.13 -15.74
C ARG A 340 -22.80 -1.65 -15.66
N ALA A 341 -23.33 -2.33 -16.67
CA ALA A 341 -23.32 -3.80 -16.72
C ALA A 341 -21.88 -4.36 -16.76
N TYR A 342 -20.97 -3.67 -17.45
CA TYR A 342 -19.55 -4.01 -17.44
C TYR A 342 -18.94 -3.86 -16.04
N LEU A 343 -19.19 -2.75 -15.35
CA LEU A 343 -18.75 -2.54 -13.97
C LEU A 343 -19.35 -3.57 -12.99
N ASP A 344 -20.65 -3.90 -13.14
CA ASP A 344 -21.33 -4.90 -12.31
C ASP A 344 -20.71 -6.30 -12.45
N LYS A 345 -20.19 -6.65 -13.64
CA LYS A 345 -19.49 -7.91 -13.86
C LYS A 345 -18.17 -8.00 -13.07
N GLN A 346 -17.44 -6.89 -12.98
CA GLN A 346 -16.23 -6.79 -12.15
C GLN A 346 -16.57 -6.85 -10.65
N LEU A 347 -17.66 -6.18 -10.25
CA LEU A 347 -18.15 -6.17 -8.86
C LEU A 347 -18.64 -7.54 -8.37
N ALA A 348 -19.02 -8.45 -9.26
CA ALA A 348 -19.63 -9.74 -8.91
C ALA A 348 -18.74 -10.57 -7.97
N HIS A 349 -17.42 -10.56 -8.17
CA HIS A 349 -16.47 -11.27 -7.31
C HIS A 349 -16.36 -10.66 -5.90
N LEU A 350 -16.57 -9.35 -5.79
CA LEU A 350 -16.36 -8.57 -4.57
C LEU A 350 -17.61 -8.45 -3.69
N GLN A 351 -18.78 -8.88 -4.15
CA GLN A 351 -20.05 -8.72 -3.41
C GLN A 351 -19.99 -9.30 -1.98
N GLY A 352 -19.31 -10.44 -1.79
CA GLY A 352 -19.15 -11.08 -0.48
C GLY A 352 -18.28 -10.27 0.51
N VAL A 353 -17.28 -9.53 0.00
CA VAL A 353 -16.46 -8.62 0.80
C VAL A 353 -17.30 -7.43 1.26
N VAL A 354 -18.07 -6.83 0.34
CA VAL A 354 -18.90 -5.65 0.62
C VAL A 354 -19.97 -5.91 1.67
N ALA A 355 -20.63 -7.07 1.63
CA ALA A 355 -21.63 -7.42 2.63
C ALA A 355 -21.01 -7.51 4.04
N ARG A 356 -19.78 -8.04 4.15
CA ARG A 356 -19.05 -8.12 5.42
C ARG A 356 -18.62 -6.74 5.91
N LEU A 357 -18.07 -5.90 5.04
CA LEU A 357 -17.74 -4.50 5.36
C LEU A 357 -18.96 -3.75 5.88
N ALA A 358 -20.05 -3.77 5.12
CA ALA A 358 -21.25 -3.05 5.48
C ALA A 358 -21.78 -3.50 6.85
N ASN A 359 -21.80 -4.81 7.11
CA ASN A 359 -22.22 -5.33 8.41
C ASN A 359 -21.23 -5.03 9.55
N ARG A 360 -19.93 -4.89 9.28
CA ARG A 360 -18.92 -4.54 10.29
C ARG A 360 -18.99 -3.05 10.63
N LEU A 361 -19.06 -2.20 9.61
CA LEU A 361 -19.21 -0.74 9.75
C LEU A 361 -20.56 -0.40 10.40
N GLN A 362 -21.65 -1.01 9.94
CA GLN A 362 -22.97 -0.84 10.57
C GLN A 362 -22.95 -1.27 12.05
N ARG A 363 -22.32 -2.40 12.39
CA ARG A 363 -22.21 -2.84 13.79
C ARG A 363 -21.37 -1.88 14.64
N ARG A 364 -20.25 -1.38 14.13
CA ARG A 364 -19.42 -0.39 14.86
C ARG A 364 -20.16 0.94 15.04
N LEU A 365 -20.81 1.44 14.00
CA LEU A 365 -21.63 2.66 14.10
C LEU A 365 -22.82 2.48 15.05
N MET A 366 -23.47 1.31 15.05
CA MET A 366 -24.52 0.99 16.03
C MET A 366 -23.97 0.85 17.46
N ALA A 367 -22.74 0.34 17.64
CA ALA A 367 -22.11 0.23 18.96
C ALA A 367 -21.79 1.61 19.54
N GLN A 368 -21.40 2.58 18.70
CA GLN A 368 -21.26 3.99 19.11
C GLN A 368 -22.60 4.68 19.37
N GLN A 369 -23.69 4.18 18.82
CA GLN A 369 -25.06 4.61 19.17
C GLN A 369 -25.53 4.06 20.52
N ASN A 370 -24.69 3.34 21.28
CA ASN A 370 -25.04 2.94 22.64
C ASN A 370 -25.22 4.18 23.52
N ARG A 371 -26.48 4.59 23.58
CA ARG A 371 -27.17 5.47 24.53
C ARG A 371 -26.33 5.75 25.77
N SER A 372 -25.68 6.91 25.80
CA SER A 372 -25.15 7.45 27.03
C SER A 372 -26.30 8.00 27.87
N TRP A 373 -26.26 7.67 29.16
CA TRP A 373 -27.17 8.25 30.16
C TRP A 373 -26.42 9.38 30.85
N GLN A 374 -27.00 10.57 30.84
CA GLN A 374 -26.56 11.66 31.71
C GLN A 374 -27.18 11.44 33.07
N PHE A 375 -26.37 11.48 34.13
CA PHE A 375 -26.79 11.33 35.52
C PHE A 375 -26.63 12.66 36.26
N ASP A 376 -27.16 12.74 37.48
CA ASP A 376 -27.10 13.94 38.31
C ASP A 376 -27.79 15.16 37.65
N LEU A 377 -28.96 14.95 37.05
CA LEU A 377 -29.78 16.04 36.51
C LEU A 377 -30.84 16.50 37.51
N GLU A 378 -31.29 17.74 37.37
CA GLU A 378 -32.41 18.32 38.14
C GLU A 378 -33.78 17.86 37.61
N GLU A 379 -33.82 17.40 36.35
CA GLU A 379 -35.03 16.96 35.64
C GLU A 379 -34.72 15.76 34.72
N GLY A 380 -35.73 14.93 34.44
CA GLY A 380 -35.60 13.73 33.61
C GLY A 380 -36.32 12.51 34.16
N ALA A 381 -35.86 11.31 33.79
CA ALA A 381 -36.33 10.06 34.37
C ALA A 381 -35.64 9.81 35.72
N LEU A 382 -36.35 9.36 36.74
CA LEU A 382 -35.74 9.07 38.05
C LEU A 382 -34.72 7.93 37.93
N ASP A 383 -33.53 8.11 38.52
CA ASP A 383 -32.52 7.07 38.70
C ASP A 383 -32.75 6.34 40.04
N PRO A 384 -33.28 5.10 40.02
CA PRO A 384 -33.61 4.36 41.25
C PRO A 384 -32.39 4.12 42.14
N ALA A 385 -31.18 4.03 41.56
CA ALA A 385 -29.96 3.76 42.30
C ALA A 385 -29.51 4.95 43.17
N ARG A 386 -29.93 6.18 42.82
CA ARG A 386 -29.56 7.41 43.54
C ARG A 386 -30.63 7.91 44.50
N LEU A 387 -31.83 7.29 44.51
CA LEU A 387 -32.89 7.61 45.47
C LEU A 387 -32.46 7.58 46.95
N PRO A 388 -31.58 6.66 47.40
CA PRO A 388 -31.10 6.69 48.79
C PRO A 388 -30.38 8.01 49.17
N ARG A 389 -29.77 8.70 48.20
CA ARG A 389 -29.07 9.97 48.42
C ARG A 389 -30.01 11.10 48.84
N ILE A 390 -31.27 11.06 48.40
CA ILE A 390 -32.31 12.02 48.83
C ILE A 390 -32.48 11.98 50.36
N ILE A 391 -32.29 10.81 50.97
CA ILE A 391 -32.40 10.60 52.41
C ILE A 391 -31.09 10.97 53.13
N ILE A 392 -29.94 10.61 52.54
CA ILE A 392 -28.61 10.74 53.17
C ILE A 392 -28.05 12.17 53.07
N ASP A 393 -28.26 12.85 51.94
CA ASP A 393 -27.80 14.22 51.69
C ASP A 393 -28.88 15.07 50.99
N PRO A 394 -29.77 15.71 51.77
CA PRO A 394 -30.89 16.50 51.23
C PRO A 394 -30.47 17.75 50.45
N TYR A 395 -29.21 18.17 50.52
CA TYR A 395 -28.72 19.39 49.87
C TYR A 395 -28.18 19.17 48.45
N GLN A 396 -28.12 17.91 47.97
CA GLN A 396 -27.75 17.58 46.58
C GLN A 396 -28.74 16.57 45.93
N PRO A 397 -29.98 16.97 45.61
CA PRO A 397 -31.03 16.09 45.11
C PRO A 397 -30.96 15.80 43.60
N LEU A 398 -29.77 15.71 43.01
CA LEU A 398 -29.58 15.39 41.59
C LEU A 398 -29.83 13.90 41.34
N SER A 399 -31.11 13.50 41.28
CA SER A 399 -31.56 12.09 41.21
C SER A 399 -32.15 11.70 39.86
N PHE A 400 -32.10 12.60 38.88
CA PHE A 400 -32.63 12.34 37.55
C PHE A 400 -31.52 11.91 36.58
N ARG A 401 -31.91 11.08 35.63
CA ARG A 401 -31.14 10.68 34.47
C ARG A 401 -31.89 10.99 33.20
N GLN A 402 -31.17 11.33 32.15
CA GLN A 402 -31.74 11.58 30.83
C GLN A 402 -30.96 10.79 29.78
N GLU A 403 -31.67 10.20 28.84
CA GLU A 403 -31.07 9.57 27.67
C GLU A 403 -30.55 10.68 26.75
N SER A 404 -29.24 10.72 26.48
CA SER A 404 -28.70 11.66 25.50
C SER A 404 -28.74 11.05 24.10
N ASP A 405 -29.44 11.72 23.19
CA ASP A 405 -29.41 11.42 21.78
C ASP A 405 -28.06 11.82 21.18
N VAL A 406 -27.34 10.85 20.64
CA VAL A 406 -26.08 11.10 19.91
C VAL A 406 -26.46 11.48 18.47
N ASN A 407 -26.17 12.73 18.06
CA ASN A 407 -26.49 13.27 16.73
C ASN A 407 -25.59 12.72 15.61
N PHE A 408 -25.45 11.39 15.51
CA PHE A 408 -24.61 10.75 14.49
C PHE A 408 -25.13 10.95 13.05
N ARG A 409 -26.42 11.27 12.88
CA ARG A 409 -27.07 11.36 11.56
C ARG A 409 -26.73 12.60 10.74
N ASP A 410 -25.95 13.54 11.29
CA ASP A 410 -25.64 14.81 10.63
C ASP A 410 -24.23 14.85 10.01
N THR A 411 -23.89 13.77 9.29
CA THR A 411 -22.61 13.62 8.59
C THR A 411 -22.82 13.55 7.07
N VAL A 412 -21.98 14.28 6.33
CA VAL A 412 -21.87 14.19 4.87
C VAL A 412 -20.45 13.77 4.47
N VAL A 413 -20.37 12.85 3.50
CA VAL A 413 -19.12 12.37 2.91
C VAL A 413 -19.11 12.69 1.42
N THR A 414 -18.17 13.50 0.95
CA THR A 414 -17.94 13.76 -0.48
C THR A 414 -16.74 12.96 -0.95
N LEU A 415 -16.91 12.12 -1.96
CA LEU A 415 -15.82 11.42 -2.64
C LEU A 415 -15.46 12.18 -3.92
N LEU A 416 -14.21 12.59 -4.05
CA LEU A 416 -13.64 13.23 -5.23
C LEU A 416 -12.71 12.23 -5.94
N ILE A 417 -13.02 11.88 -7.18
CA ILE A 417 -12.36 10.78 -7.90
C ILE A 417 -11.58 11.35 -9.08
N ASP A 418 -10.32 10.99 -9.19
CA ASP A 418 -9.50 11.36 -10.33
C ASP A 418 -9.91 10.54 -11.56
N ASN A 419 -10.20 11.26 -12.64
CA ASN A 419 -10.47 10.73 -13.96
C ASN A 419 -9.32 11.07 -14.93
N SER A 420 -8.08 11.06 -14.45
CA SER A 420 -6.85 11.24 -15.23
C SER A 420 -6.54 10.04 -16.14
N GLY A 421 -5.63 10.25 -17.09
CA GLY A 421 -5.19 9.26 -18.06
C GLY A 421 -4.35 8.16 -17.44
N SER A 422 -3.63 8.43 -16.34
CA SER A 422 -2.91 7.44 -15.56
C SER A 422 -3.86 6.45 -14.87
N MET A 423 -5.10 6.87 -14.59
CA MET A 423 -6.12 5.99 -14.02
C MET A 423 -6.66 4.93 -15.00
N ARG A 424 -6.24 4.93 -16.28
CA ARG A 424 -6.78 4.02 -17.31
C ARG A 424 -6.61 2.55 -16.94
N GLY A 425 -7.63 1.75 -17.27
CA GLY A 425 -7.61 0.31 -17.10
C GLY A 425 -7.98 -0.12 -15.68
N ARG A 426 -7.03 -0.74 -14.97
CA ARG A 426 -7.28 -1.29 -13.63
C ARG A 426 -7.56 -0.21 -12.58
N PRO A 427 -6.79 0.91 -12.47
CA PRO A 427 -6.97 1.89 -11.40
C PRO A 427 -8.37 2.52 -11.37
N ILE A 428 -8.91 2.95 -12.52
CA ILE A 428 -10.28 3.51 -12.60
C ILE A 428 -11.35 2.48 -12.24
N THR A 429 -11.13 1.21 -12.57
CA THR A 429 -12.03 0.11 -12.19
C THR A 429 -12.03 -0.08 -10.67
N VAL A 430 -10.86 -0.01 -10.05
CA VAL A 430 -10.71 -0.03 -8.58
C VAL A 430 -11.40 1.19 -7.98
N ALA A 431 -11.15 2.40 -8.49
CA ALA A 431 -11.76 3.64 -8.00
C ALA A 431 -13.30 3.60 -8.05
N ALA A 432 -13.86 3.22 -9.20
CA ALA A 432 -15.31 3.09 -9.40
C ALA A 432 -15.92 2.05 -8.46
N THR A 433 -15.21 0.94 -8.25
CA THR A 433 -15.61 -0.11 -7.31
C THR A 433 -15.59 0.41 -5.87
N CYS A 434 -14.53 1.09 -5.47
CA CYS A 434 -14.39 1.68 -4.14
C CYS A 434 -15.51 2.69 -3.87
N ALA A 435 -15.77 3.59 -4.81
CA ALA A 435 -16.86 4.55 -4.73
C ALA A 435 -18.23 3.88 -4.58
N ASP A 436 -18.50 2.79 -5.32
CA ASP A 436 -19.76 2.03 -5.20
C ASP A 436 -19.90 1.40 -3.81
N ILE A 437 -18.85 0.75 -3.33
CA ILE A 437 -18.83 0.08 -2.03
C ILE A 437 -19.06 1.09 -0.90
N LEU A 438 -18.34 2.20 -0.93
CA LEU A 438 -18.41 3.25 0.09
C LEU A 438 -19.77 3.94 0.09
N ALA A 439 -20.25 4.40 -1.07
CA ALA A 439 -21.54 5.07 -1.17
C ALA A 439 -22.68 4.16 -0.71
N ARG A 440 -22.67 2.90 -1.14
CA ARG A 440 -23.70 1.93 -0.74
C ARG A 440 -23.65 1.60 0.75
N THR A 441 -22.46 1.57 1.35
CA THR A 441 -22.27 1.20 2.76
C THR A 441 -22.64 2.36 3.69
N LEU A 442 -22.17 3.57 3.37
CA LEU A 442 -22.43 4.78 4.16
C LEU A 442 -23.91 5.19 4.11
N GLU A 443 -24.56 5.12 2.93
CA GLU A 443 -26.01 5.41 2.84
C GLU A 443 -26.86 4.42 3.65
N ARG A 444 -26.47 3.14 3.71
CA ARG A 444 -27.14 2.16 4.57
C ARG A 444 -27.03 2.51 6.06
N CYS A 445 -25.98 3.23 6.44
CA CYS A 445 -25.77 3.71 7.79
C CYS A 445 -26.41 5.09 8.05
N GLY A 446 -27.13 5.66 7.07
CA GLY A 446 -27.81 6.95 7.19
C GLY A 446 -26.92 8.17 6.95
N VAL A 447 -25.70 7.98 6.45
CA VAL A 447 -24.77 9.06 6.08
C VAL A 447 -25.05 9.50 4.65
N LYS A 448 -25.08 10.81 4.41
CA LYS A 448 -25.25 11.35 3.04
C LYS A 448 -23.93 11.29 2.28
N VAL A 449 -23.99 10.87 1.02
CA VAL A 449 -22.79 10.68 0.21
C VAL A 449 -22.88 11.43 -1.12
N GLU A 450 -21.88 12.24 -1.44
CA GLU A 450 -21.71 12.88 -2.75
C GLU A 450 -20.58 12.20 -3.52
N LEU A 451 -20.76 11.96 -4.83
CA LEU A 451 -19.73 11.41 -5.72
C LEU A 451 -19.42 12.40 -6.83
N LEU A 452 -18.18 12.87 -6.84
CA LEU A 452 -17.62 13.85 -7.76
C LEU A 452 -16.45 13.22 -8.52
N GLY A 453 -16.25 13.66 -9.76
CA GLY A 453 -15.09 13.33 -10.58
C GLY A 453 -14.45 14.59 -11.14
N PHE A 454 -13.18 14.53 -11.48
CA PHE A 454 -12.49 15.63 -12.12
C PHE A 454 -11.52 15.15 -13.19
N THR A 455 -11.45 15.91 -14.28
CA THR A 455 -10.51 15.71 -15.39
C THR A 455 -10.44 17.02 -16.18
N THR A 456 -9.69 17.05 -17.27
CA THR A 456 -9.69 18.16 -18.22
C THR A 456 -10.60 17.91 -19.42
N ARG A 457 -11.07 19.00 -20.05
CA ARG A 457 -11.93 18.91 -21.23
C ARG A 457 -11.17 18.40 -22.45
N ALA A 458 -9.91 18.77 -22.61
CA ALA A 458 -9.05 18.42 -23.74
C ALA A 458 -7.65 18.00 -23.28
N TRP A 459 -6.96 17.26 -24.15
CA TRP A 459 -5.55 16.91 -23.97
C TRP A 459 -4.67 18.06 -24.44
N LYS A 460 -3.59 18.35 -23.70
CA LYS A 460 -2.60 19.36 -24.06
C LYS A 460 -3.25 20.74 -24.24
N GLY A 461 -4.08 21.10 -23.27
CA GLY A 461 -4.79 22.37 -23.26
C GLY A 461 -6.09 22.33 -24.07
N GLY A 462 -6.90 23.37 -23.90
CA GLY A 462 -8.16 23.53 -24.59
C GLY A 462 -8.32 24.92 -25.19
N LEU A 463 -9.53 25.44 -25.13
CA LEU A 463 -9.85 26.78 -25.62
C LEU A 463 -9.09 27.87 -24.83
N SER A 464 -8.75 27.60 -23.56
CA SER A 464 -7.88 28.47 -22.75
C SER A 464 -6.49 28.64 -23.39
N ARG A 465 -5.87 27.57 -23.87
CA ARG A 465 -4.56 27.60 -24.55
C ARG A 465 -4.67 28.33 -25.89
N GLU A 466 -5.70 28.04 -26.67
CA GLU A 466 -5.93 28.73 -27.96
C GLU A 466 -6.13 30.24 -27.77
N SER A 467 -6.91 30.63 -26.77
CA SER A 467 -7.12 32.04 -26.44
C SER A 467 -5.81 32.73 -26.00
N TRP A 468 -4.97 32.03 -25.23
CA TRP A 468 -3.65 32.54 -24.85
C TRP A 468 -2.72 32.72 -26.05
N LEU A 469 -2.70 31.76 -26.98
CA LEU A 469 -1.94 31.87 -28.23
C LEU A 469 -2.42 33.05 -29.08
N GLN A 470 -3.75 33.24 -29.19
CA GLN A 470 -4.35 34.35 -29.93
C GLN A 470 -4.08 35.72 -29.29
N SER A 471 -3.92 35.77 -27.96
CA SER A 471 -3.62 37.00 -27.21
C SER A 471 -2.13 37.36 -27.19
N GLY A 472 -1.30 36.73 -28.05
CA GLY A 472 0.11 37.09 -28.19
C GLY A 472 1.02 36.49 -27.12
N LYS A 473 0.62 35.40 -26.46
CA LYS A 473 1.42 34.65 -25.48
C LYS A 473 1.96 35.51 -24.32
N PRO A 474 1.08 36.17 -23.53
CA PRO A 474 1.53 36.89 -22.33
C PRO A 474 2.32 35.97 -21.39
N ALA A 475 3.39 36.51 -20.79
CA ALA A 475 4.25 35.78 -19.85
C ALA A 475 3.51 35.41 -18.57
N ASN A 476 3.90 34.27 -17.97
CA ASN A 476 3.27 33.70 -16.76
C ASN A 476 1.73 33.63 -16.88
N PRO A 477 1.18 32.88 -17.86
CA PRO A 477 -0.25 32.82 -18.07
C PRO A 477 -1.00 32.07 -16.97
N GLY A 478 -0.30 31.25 -16.18
CA GLY A 478 -0.92 30.35 -15.21
C GLY A 478 -1.52 29.11 -15.88
N ARG A 479 -2.64 28.59 -15.37
CA ARG A 479 -3.30 27.40 -15.94
C ARG A 479 -3.83 27.67 -17.34
N LEU A 480 -3.56 26.75 -18.28
CA LEU A 480 -3.94 26.85 -19.69
C LEU A 480 -4.89 25.75 -20.20
N ASN A 481 -5.31 24.81 -19.35
CA ASN A 481 -6.25 23.76 -19.75
C ASN A 481 -7.63 23.99 -19.13
N ASP A 482 -8.67 23.60 -19.86
CA ASP A 482 -10.07 23.75 -19.45
C ASP A 482 -10.45 22.61 -18.50
N LEU A 483 -11.07 22.94 -17.36
CA LEU A 483 -11.49 21.96 -16.36
C LEU A 483 -12.83 21.32 -16.74
N ARG A 484 -12.96 20.04 -16.39
CA ARG A 484 -14.22 19.31 -16.43
C ARG A 484 -14.47 18.65 -15.08
N HIS A 485 -15.43 19.18 -14.36
CA HIS A 485 -15.91 18.63 -13.11
C HIS A 485 -17.20 17.85 -13.33
N ILE A 486 -17.26 16.62 -12.83
CA ILE A 486 -18.34 15.68 -13.09
C ILE A 486 -19.08 15.39 -11.79
N ILE A 487 -20.41 15.52 -11.81
CA ILE A 487 -21.26 15.10 -10.70
C ILE A 487 -21.87 13.75 -11.06
N TYR A 488 -21.34 12.67 -10.47
CA TYR A 488 -21.91 11.34 -10.61
C TYR A 488 -23.16 11.17 -9.74
N LYS A 489 -23.12 11.71 -8.52
CA LYS A 489 -24.21 11.65 -7.54
C LYS A 489 -24.16 12.87 -6.62
N ALA A 490 -25.26 13.63 -6.55
CA ALA A 490 -25.42 14.67 -5.53
C ALA A 490 -25.68 14.06 -4.13
N ALA A 491 -25.29 14.77 -3.07
CA ALA A 491 -25.44 14.31 -1.68
C ALA A 491 -26.88 13.87 -1.32
N ASP A 492 -27.89 14.60 -1.80
CA ASP A 492 -29.31 14.31 -1.51
C ASP A 492 -29.96 13.33 -2.50
N ALA A 493 -29.27 12.96 -3.58
CA ALA A 493 -29.79 11.99 -4.53
C ALA A 493 -29.57 10.57 -3.98
N PRO A 494 -30.58 9.68 -3.94
CA PRO A 494 -30.40 8.34 -3.42
C PRO A 494 -29.50 7.50 -4.35
N TRP A 495 -28.67 6.63 -3.76
CA TRP A 495 -27.77 5.74 -4.51
C TRP A 495 -28.44 4.99 -5.66
N ARG A 496 -29.67 4.51 -5.45
CA ARG A 496 -30.45 3.76 -6.46
C ARG A 496 -30.60 4.52 -7.78
N ARG A 497 -30.71 5.85 -7.75
CA ARG A 497 -30.86 6.68 -8.95
C ARG A 497 -29.51 6.89 -9.64
N ALA A 498 -28.47 7.17 -8.86
CA ALA A 498 -27.13 7.47 -9.38
C ALA A 498 -26.30 6.23 -9.73
N ARG A 499 -26.78 5.00 -9.44
CA ARG A 499 -26.04 3.76 -9.70
C ARG A 499 -25.55 3.64 -11.14
N LYS A 500 -26.35 4.06 -12.12
CA LYS A 500 -25.99 3.99 -13.55
C LYS A 500 -24.88 4.97 -13.91
N ASN A 501 -24.84 6.12 -13.25
CA ASN A 501 -23.93 7.22 -13.54
C ASN A 501 -22.47 6.83 -13.34
N LEU A 502 -22.18 5.94 -12.39
CA LEU A 502 -20.82 5.42 -12.19
C LEU A 502 -20.28 4.60 -13.36
N GLY A 503 -21.15 4.05 -14.20
CA GLY A 503 -20.72 3.40 -15.45
C GLY A 503 -19.91 4.34 -16.34
N LEU A 504 -20.17 5.65 -16.28
CA LEU A 504 -19.45 6.64 -17.08
C LEU A 504 -17.93 6.62 -16.85
N MET A 505 -17.43 6.21 -15.68
CA MET A 505 -15.99 6.07 -15.43
C MET A 505 -15.31 5.05 -16.36
N MET A 506 -16.08 4.09 -16.90
CA MET A 506 -15.58 3.08 -17.83
C MET A 506 -15.63 3.53 -19.29
N ARG A 507 -16.08 4.76 -19.57
CA ARG A 507 -16.21 5.27 -20.93
C ARG A 507 -14.85 5.63 -21.51
N GLU A 508 -14.62 5.19 -22.74
CA GLU A 508 -13.44 5.57 -23.51
C GLU A 508 -13.42 7.08 -23.79
N GLY A 509 -12.23 7.70 -23.72
CA GLY A 509 -12.05 9.13 -24.01
C GLY A 509 -12.50 10.10 -22.90
N LEU A 510 -13.04 9.59 -21.78
CA LEU A 510 -13.30 10.42 -20.61
C LEU A 510 -11.99 10.86 -19.94
N LEU A 511 -11.05 9.92 -19.81
CA LEU A 511 -9.86 10.06 -19.00
C LEU A 511 -8.78 10.92 -19.69
N LYS A 512 -8.45 12.09 -19.10
CA LYS A 512 -7.51 13.10 -19.66
C LYS A 512 -6.41 13.56 -18.69
N GLU A 513 -6.10 14.83 -18.62
CA GLU A 513 -5.13 15.40 -17.67
C GLU A 513 -5.82 15.74 -16.34
N ASN A 514 -5.04 16.08 -15.31
CA ASN A 514 -5.55 16.38 -13.97
C ASN A 514 -4.96 17.67 -13.38
N ILE A 515 -5.83 18.41 -12.67
CA ILE A 515 -5.48 19.65 -11.97
C ILE A 515 -6.12 19.58 -10.58
N ASP A 516 -5.54 18.74 -9.75
CA ASP A 516 -6.07 18.31 -8.45
C ASP A 516 -6.34 19.46 -7.50
N GLY A 517 -5.49 20.49 -7.50
CA GLY A 517 -5.67 21.65 -6.61
C GLY A 517 -6.99 22.38 -6.84
N GLU A 518 -7.37 22.66 -8.10
CA GLU A 518 -8.66 23.30 -8.41
C GLU A 518 -9.84 22.34 -8.20
N ALA A 519 -9.67 21.05 -8.48
CA ALA A 519 -10.69 20.05 -8.21
C ALA A 519 -10.98 19.91 -6.70
N LEU A 520 -9.93 19.95 -5.88
CA LEU A 520 -10.02 19.87 -4.43
C LEU A 520 -10.69 21.10 -3.83
N ASP A 521 -10.31 22.31 -4.28
CA ASP A 521 -10.96 23.56 -3.90
C ASP A 521 -12.44 23.59 -4.31
N TRP A 522 -12.77 23.08 -5.51
CA TRP A 522 -14.15 22.95 -5.96
C TRP A 522 -14.97 22.01 -5.06
N ALA A 523 -14.47 20.81 -4.77
CA ALA A 523 -15.15 19.86 -3.90
C ALA A 523 -15.28 20.40 -2.46
N HIS A 524 -14.24 21.09 -1.97
CA HIS A 524 -14.21 21.72 -0.66
C HIS A 524 -15.28 22.82 -0.51
N LYS A 525 -15.39 23.74 -1.47
CA LYS A 525 -16.43 24.78 -1.47
C LYS A 525 -17.83 24.19 -1.49
N ARG A 526 -18.03 23.09 -2.22
CA ARG A 526 -19.32 22.38 -2.29
C ARG A 526 -19.71 21.76 -0.95
N ILE A 527 -18.82 21.00 -0.33
CA ILE A 527 -19.10 20.36 0.96
C ILE A 527 -19.21 21.41 2.08
N LEU A 528 -18.47 22.52 2.01
CA LEU A 528 -18.57 23.60 3.00
C LEU A 528 -19.95 24.29 3.00
N ALA A 529 -20.58 24.42 1.84
CA ALA A 529 -21.93 24.98 1.70
C ALA A 529 -23.06 24.08 2.24
N ARG A 530 -22.73 22.87 2.69
CA ARG A 530 -23.70 21.90 3.20
C ARG A 530 -24.11 22.17 4.65
N PRO A 531 -25.39 21.95 5.01
CA PRO A 531 -25.89 22.20 6.36
C PRO A 531 -25.39 21.17 7.40
N GLU A 532 -24.95 19.98 6.97
CA GLU A 532 -24.52 18.91 7.87
C GLU A 532 -23.32 19.34 8.74
N GLN A 533 -23.36 19.08 10.05
CA GLN A 533 -22.31 19.48 11.00
C GLN A 533 -20.96 18.86 10.66
N ARG A 534 -20.94 17.53 10.44
CA ARG A 534 -19.71 16.80 10.16
C ARG A 534 -19.52 16.62 8.65
N LYS A 535 -18.36 17.03 8.15
CA LYS A 535 -18.04 17.11 6.73
C LYS A 535 -16.73 16.37 6.45
N ILE A 536 -16.79 15.29 5.68
CA ILE A 536 -15.62 14.49 5.32
C ILE A 536 -15.43 14.56 3.80
N LEU A 537 -14.26 15.00 3.37
CA LEU A 537 -13.85 15.04 1.96
C LEU A 537 -12.78 13.97 1.72
N MET A 538 -13.12 13.00 0.88
CA MET A 538 -12.28 11.86 0.54
C MET A 538 -11.84 11.94 -0.91
N VAL A 539 -10.54 12.03 -1.15
CA VAL A 539 -9.95 12.10 -2.49
C VAL A 539 -9.46 10.71 -2.89
N ILE A 540 -9.77 10.26 -4.10
CA ILE A 540 -9.24 9.05 -4.71
C ILE A 540 -8.41 9.47 -5.91
N SER A 541 -7.08 9.34 -5.83
CA SER A 541 -6.15 9.79 -6.86
C SER A 541 -5.00 8.79 -7.01
N ASP A 542 -4.37 8.77 -8.17
CA ASP A 542 -3.18 7.98 -8.47
C ASP A 542 -1.88 8.80 -8.48
N GLY A 543 -1.87 10.04 -7.97
CA GLY A 543 -0.61 10.70 -7.64
C GLY A 543 -0.57 12.21 -7.85
N ALA A 544 0.45 12.67 -8.58
CA ALA A 544 0.78 14.08 -8.74
C ALA A 544 -0.07 14.76 -9.82
N PRO A 545 -0.31 16.07 -9.71
CA PRO A 545 -1.05 16.82 -10.73
C PRO A 545 -0.20 17.02 -11.99
N VAL A 546 -0.73 16.61 -13.15
CA VAL A 546 -0.03 16.68 -14.45
C VAL A 546 -0.94 17.32 -15.51
N ASP A 547 -0.51 18.48 -16.01
CA ASP A 547 -1.05 19.13 -17.20
C ASP A 547 0.09 19.72 -18.04
N ASP A 548 0.38 19.10 -19.19
CA ASP A 548 1.52 19.42 -20.06
C ASP A 548 1.51 20.88 -20.48
N SER A 549 0.32 21.41 -20.78
CA SER A 549 0.17 22.78 -21.27
C SER A 549 0.50 23.81 -20.23
N THR A 550 0.02 23.62 -19.00
CA THR A 550 0.33 24.52 -17.89
C THR A 550 1.78 24.38 -17.47
N LEU A 551 2.33 23.17 -17.41
CA LEU A 551 3.72 22.94 -16.97
C LEU A 551 4.76 23.40 -17.99
N SER A 552 4.44 23.42 -19.29
CA SER A 552 5.39 23.89 -20.33
C SER A 552 5.71 25.39 -20.33
N VAL A 553 4.87 26.21 -19.68
CA VAL A 553 5.01 27.68 -19.64
C VAL A 553 5.10 28.27 -18.24
N ASN A 554 5.01 27.43 -17.21
CA ASN A 554 5.20 27.82 -15.82
C ASN A 554 6.34 27.00 -15.21
N ALA A 555 6.70 27.27 -13.95
CA ALA A 555 7.68 26.45 -13.24
C ALA A 555 7.19 24.98 -13.14
N GLY A 556 8.11 24.01 -13.18
CA GLY A 556 7.77 22.58 -13.16
C GLY A 556 7.00 22.12 -11.91
N ASN A 557 7.09 22.86 -10.80
CA ASN A 557 6.35 22.59 -9.56
C ASN A 557 5.09 23.46 -9.39
N TYR A 558 4.63 24.15 -10.44
CA TYR A 558 3.55 25.13 -10.35
C TYR A 558 2.22 24.52 -9.86
N LEU A 559 1.83 23.38 -10.42
CA LEU A 559 0.60 22.66 -10.02
C LEU A 559 0.76 21.97 -8.66
N GLU A 560 1.92 21.38 -8.39
CA GLU A 560 2.21 20.73 -7.12
C GLU A 560 2.15 21.72 -5.95
N ARG A 561 2.75 22.91 -6.12
CA ARG A 561 2.70 23.98 -5.13
C ARG A 561 1.27 24.45 -4.85
N HIS A 562 0.44 24.52 -5.89
CA HIS A 562 -0.98 24.84 -5.74
C HIS A 562 -1.72 23.75 -4.96
N LEU A 563 -1.53 22.47 -5.30
CA LEU A 563 -2.14 21.36 -4.57
C LEU A 563 -1.75 21.36 -3.09
N ARG A 564 -0.45 21.50 -2.78
CA ARG A 564 0.04 21.57 -1.39
C ARG A 564 -0.59 22.73 -0.62
N HIS A 565 -0.76 23.88 -1.26
CA HIS A 565 -1.41 25.03 -0.64
C HIS A 565 -2.86 24.73 -0.27
N ILE A 566 -3.65 24.20 -1.21
CA ILE A 566 -5.06 23.88 -0.98
C ILE A 566 -5.21 22.81 0.11
N ILE A 567 -4.37 21.77 0.10
CA ILE A 567 -4.37 20.76 1.16
C ILE A 567 -4.09 21.40 2.52
N ALA A 568 -3.05 22.23 2.62
CA ALA A 568 -2.71 22.91 3.87
C ALA A 568 -3.84 23.85 4.34
N GLU A 569 -4.50 24.55 3.43
CA GLU A 569 -5.65 25.39 3.76
C GLU A 569 -6.82 24.58 4.33
N ILE A 570 -7.16 23.46 3.69
CA ILE A 570 -8.24 22.59 4.15
C ILE A 570 -7.90 21.97 5.51
N GLU A 571 -6.71 21.39 5.66
CA GLU A 571 -6.32 20.67 6.89
C GLU A 571 -6.15 21.60 8.10
N THR A 572 -5.72 22.86 7.91
CA THR A 572 -5.42 23.76 9.04
C THR A 572 -6.49 24.78 9.34
N ARG A 573 -7.32 25.17 8.34
CA ARG A 573 -8.26 26.29 8.47
C ARG A 573 -9.71 25.91 8.21
N SER A 574 -10.00 24.69 7.75
CA SER A 574 -11.36 24.24 7.49
C SER A 574 -11.90 23.28 8.54
N PRO A 575 -13.21 23.31 8.84
CA PRO A 575 -13.86 22.23 9.60
C PRO A 575 -14.04 20.93 8.80
N VAL A 576 -13.60 20.89 7.54
CA VAL A 576 -13.72 19.72 6.66
C VAL A 576 -12.58 18.75 6.91
N GLU A 577 -12.91 17.50 7.16
CA GLU A 577 -11.95 16.44 7.31
C GLU A 577 -11.47 15.92 5.96
N LEU A 578 -10.21 16.20 5.61
CA LEU A 578 -9.58 15.72 4.38
C LEU A 578 -8.88 14.36 4.56
N ILE A 579 -9.10 13.46 3.59
CA ILE A 579 -8.55 12.11 3.53
C ILE A 579 -8.24 11.76 2.08
N ALA A 580 -7.12 11.08 1.83
CA ALA A 580 -6.78 10.60 0.50
C ALA A 580 -6.64 9.07 0.43
N ILE A 581 -7.02 8.52 -0.72
CA ILE A 581 -6.83 7.13 -1.10
C ILE A 581 -5.99 7.11 -2.37
N GLY A 582 -4.75 6.65 -2.24
CA GLY A 582 -3.83 6.44 -3.34
C GLY A 582 -4.10 5.12 -4.03
N ILE A 583 -4.44 5.12 -5.32
CA ILE A 583 -4.60 3.86 -6.08
C ILE A 583 -3.30 3.55 -6.82
N GLY A 584 -2.61 2.50 -6.38
CA GLY A 584 -1.33 2.07 -6.93
C GLY A 584 -0.16 3.04 -6.71
N HIS A 585 -0.38 4.16 -6.02
CA HIS A 585 0.61 5.21 -5.81
C HIS A 585 0.52 5.78 -4.39
N ASP A 586 1.67 6.17 -3.85
CA ASP A 586 1.76 6.73 -2.51
C ASP A 586 1.40 8.23 -2.48
N VAL A 587 0.23 8.53 -1.93
CA VAL A 587 -0.30 9.89 -1.77
C VAL A 587 0.02 10.52 -0.40
N THR A 588 0.72 9.80 0.50
CA THR A 588 1.12 10.30 1.83
C THR A 588 2.08 11.49 1.75
N ARG A 589 2.71 11.71 0.60
CA ARG A 589 3.57 12.88 0.31
C ARG A 589 2.83 14.21 0.33
N TYR A 590 1.50 14.18 0.13
CA TYR A 590 0.66 15.36 0.03
C TYR A 590 -0.32 15.47 1.19
N TYR A 591 -0.96 14.37 1.56
CA TYR A 591 -2.06 14.36 2.52
C TYR A 591 -1.62 13.75 3.86
N ARG A 592 -1.99 14.41 4.97
CA ARG A 592 -1.66 13.91 6.31
C ARG A 592 -2.37 12.61 6.64
N ARG A 593 -3.63 12.48 6.21
CA ARG A 593 -4.45 11.28 6.35
C ARG A 593 -4.60 10.61 5.00
N ALA A 594 -3.75 9.64 4.71
CA ALA A 594 -3.69 8.95 3.44
C ALA A 594 -3.63 7.43 3.62
N VAL A 595 -4.23 6.72 2.67
CA VAL A 595 -4.19 5.26 2.57
C VAL A 595 -3.82 4.89 1.14
N THR A 596 -2.88 3.97 0.95
CA THR A 596 -2.54 3.47 -0.38
C THR A 596 -3.13 2.08 -0.56
N ILE A 597 -3.76 1.85 -1.71
CA ILE A 597 -4.48 0.62 -2.04
C ILE A 597 -4.02 0.15 -3.42
N VAL A 598 -3.64 -1.12 -3.52
CA VAL A 598 -3.26 -1.74 -4.80
C VAL A 598 -4.46 -2.43 -5.43
N ASP A 599 -5.34 -3.02 -4.61
CA ASP A 599 -6.52 -3.75 -5.08
C ASP A 599 -7.81 -3.40 -4.34
N ALA A 600 -8.95 -3.52 -5.01
CA ALA A 600 -10.27 -3.27 -4.43
C ALA A 600 -10.61 -4.24 -3.27
N GLU A 601 -9.92 -5.38 -3.18
CA GLU A 601 -10.06 -6.33 -2.07
C GLU A 601 -9.42 -5.81 -0.77
N GLU A 602 -8.28 -5.13 -0.86
CA GLU A 602 -7.57 -4.53 0.28
C GLU A 602 -8.36 -3.38 0.90
N LEU A 603 -9.19 -2.70 0.08
CA LEU A 603 -10.16 -1.71 0.53
C LEU A 603 -11.00 -2.24 1.69
N GLY A 604 -11.30 -3.54 1.70
CA GLY A 604 -12.17 -4.12 2.72
C GLY A 604 -11.61 -4.10 4.13
N GLY A 605 -10.32 -4.40 4.29
CA GLY A 605 -9.66 -4.34 5.59
C GLY A 605 -9.32 -2.91 5.97
N VAL A 606 -8.55 -2.26 5.10
CA VAL A 606 -7.89 -0.98 5.39
C VAL A 606 -8.91 0.16 5.50
N MET A 607 -9.92 0.22 4.63
CA MET A 607 -10.95 1.26 4.76
C MET A 607 -11.89 1.00 5.92
N THR A 608 -12.17 -0.24 6.33
CA THR A 608 -13.06 -0.43 7.49
C THR A 608 -12.39 0.07 8.77
N GLU A 609 -11.10 -0.18 8.92
CA GLU A 609 -10.32 0.29 10.08
C GLU A 609 -10.15 1.80 10.04
N LYS A 610 -9.68 2.35 8.93
CA LYS A 610 -9.50 3.81 8.78
C LYS A 610 -10.83 4.57 8.80
N LEU A 611 -11.89 4.07 8.16
CA LEU A 611 -13.23 4.69 8.29
C LEU A 611 -13.76 4.58 9.71
N ALA A 612 -13.56 3.45 10.39
CA ALA A 612 -13.99 3.32 11.77
C ALA A 612 -13.24 4.29 12.69
N GLU A 613 -11.92 4.41 12.54
CA GLU A 613 -11.10 5.41 13.24
C GLU A 613 -11.66 6.83 13.03
N LEU A 614 -12.03 7.19 11.80
CA LEU A 614 -12.67 8.48 11.54
C LEU A 614 -13.96 8.66 12.34
N PHE A 615 -14.81 7.64 12.42
CA PHE A 615 -16.04 7.74 13.21
C PHE A 615 -15.79 7.66 14.73
N GLU A 616 -14.60 7.28 15.19
CA GLU A 616 -14.22 7.14 16.60
C GLU A 616 -13.60 8.41 17.21
N GLU A 617 -12.78 9.17 16.48
CA GLU A 617 -12.00 10.30 17.02
C GLU A 617 -12.81 11.50 17.57
N ASP A 618 -14.11 11.62 17.22
CA ASP A 618 -14.95 12.74 17.68
C ASP A 618 -15.52 12.57 19.10
N ALA A 619 -15.44 11.38 19.71
CA ALA A 619 -15.93 11.17 21.07
C ALA A 619 -15.06 11.89 22.12
N GLY A 620 -13.81 12.24 21.80
CA GLY A 620 -12.83 12.79 22.75
C GLY A 620 -12.69 14.32 22.75
N LEU A 621 -12.98 15.00 21.64
CA LEU A 621 -12.59 16.42 21.48
C LEU A 621 -13.62 17.44 21.99
N ASN A 622 -14.86 17.01 22.27
CA ASN A 622 -15.91 17.88 22.81
C ASN A 622 -16.03 17.86 24.35
N ALA A 623 -15.21 17.09 25.06
CA ALA A 623 -15.20 17.06 26.52
C ALA A 623 -14.16 18.04 27.11
N LYS A 624 -14.29 19.35 26.82
CA LYS A 624 -13.68 20.36 27.70
C LYS A 624 -14.66 20.64 28.85
N PRO A 625 -14.33 20.34 30.12
CA PRO A 625 -15.19 20.71 31.22
C PRO A 625 -15.27 22.23 31.27
N SER A 626 -16.48 22.78 31.16
CA SER A 626 -16.72 24.19 31.39
C SER A 626 -16.25 24.50 32.82
N ARG A 627 -15.12 25.18 32.96
CA ARG A 627 -14.70 25.75 34.25
C ARG A 627 -15.77 26.77 34.65
N GLY A 628 -16.67 26.37 35.54
CA GLY A 628 -17.67 27.23 36.14
C GLY A 628 -17.00 28.47 36.72
N ALA A 629 -17.40 29.63 36.22
CA ALA A 629 -17.01 30.91 36.77
C ALA A 629 -17.50 30.99 38.22
N ARG A 630 -16.57 30.92 39.19
CA ARG A 630 -16.83 31.32 40.58
C ARG A 630 -17.20 32.81 40.58
N ARG A 631 -18.50 33.10 40.61
CA ARG A 631 -19.01 34.40 41.07
C ARG A 631 -18.61 34.57 42.53
N ARG A 632 -17.73 35.54 42.79
CA ARG A 632 -17.57 36.12 44.13
C ARG A 632 -18.83 36.91 44.46
N GLN A 633 -19.52 36.51 45.52
CA GLN A 633 -20.20 37.42 46.44
C GLN A 633 -19.59 37.20 47.81
#